data_AF-A0A1H7SFZ3-F1
#
_entry.id   AF-A0A1H7SFZ3-F1
#
_cell.length_a   1.000
_cell.length_b   1.000
_cell.length_c   1.000
_cell.angle_alpha   90.00
_cell.angle_beta   90.00
_cell.angle_gamma   90.00
#
_symmetry.space_group_name_H-M   'P 1'
#
loop_
_entity.id
_entity.type
_entity.pdbx_description
1 polymer ?
#
loop_
_entity_poly.entity_id
_entity_poly.type
_entity_poly.pdbx_seq_one_letter_code
_entity_poly.pdbx_strand_id
1 'polypeptide(L)' 'MVEAFVRLLCPECGKDWETTPTDLPPHRDNFSCQGCGTTRRTAEFMRTERDLQTLKQFE' A
#
# COMPACT_ATOMS: atom_id res chain seq x y z
N MET A 1 -9.55 -1.78 19.43
CA MET A 1 -9.40 -1.32 18.03
C MET A 1 -8.37 -2.24 17.40
N VAL A 2 -8.69 -2.96 16.33
CA VAL A 2 -7.70 -3.85 15.68
C VAL A 2 -6.81 -2.97 14.82
N GLU A 3 -5.59 -2.73 15.28
CA GLU A 3 -4.58 -2.00 14.52
C GLU A 3 -3.99 -2.96 13.49
N ALA A 4 -4.51 -2.90 12.26
CA ALA A 4 -3.93 -3.61 11.12
C ALA A 4 -2.88 -2.72 10.47
N PHE A 5 -1.74 -3.31 10.12
CA PHE A 5 -0.65 -2.64 9.42
C PHE A 5 -0.34 -3.40 8.15
N VAL A 6 -0.07 -2.66 7.08
CA VAL A 6 0.34 -3.21 5.78
C VAL A 6 1.72 -2.66 5.42
N ARG A 7 2.51 -3.51 4.76
CA ARG A 7 3.84 -3.12 4.30
C ARG A 7 3.79 -2.80 2.82
N LEU A 8 4.10 -1.55 2.51
CA LEU A 8 4.24 -1.09 1.14
C LEU A 8 5.70 -1.22 0.74
N LEU A 9 5.90 -1.71 -0.47
CA LEU A 9 7.17 -1.74 -1.15
C LEU A 9 6.96 -1.10 -2.52
N CYS A 10 7.68 -0.02 -2.79
CA CYS A 10 7.64 0.56 -4.12
C CYS A 10 8.37 -0.36 -5.11
N PRO A 11 7.73 -0.87 -6.17
CA PRO A 11 8.38 -1.75 -7.14
C PRO A 11 9.43 -1.02 -8.00
N GLU A 12 9.36 0.32 -8.09
CA GLU A 12 10.27 1.12 -8.92
C GLU A 12 11.57 1.46 -8.18
N CYS A 13 11.48 1.90 -6.92
CA CYS A 13 12.65 2.34 -6.15
C CYS A 13 13.04 1.38 -5.01
N GLY A 14 12.25 0.35 -4.75
CA GLY A 14 12.51 -0.62 -3.68
C GLY A 14 12.32 -0.08 -2.27
N LYS A 15 11.77 1.13 -2.11
CA LYS A 15 11.53 1.73 -0.79
C LYS A 15 10.42 0.97 -0.07
N ASP A 16 10.67 0.52 1.14
CA ASP A 16 9.68 -0.07 2.03
C ASP A 16 9.25 0.89 3.15
N TRP A 17 7.98 0.81 3.53
CA TRP A 17 7.44 1.47 4.71
C TRP A 17 6.20 0.75 5.22
N GLU A 18 5.89 0.93 6.50
CA GLU A 18 4.70 0.37 7.14
C GLU A 18 3.67 1.48 7.34
N THR A 19 2.41 1.22 7.00
CA THR A 19 1.31 2.15 7.23
C THR A 19 0.02 1.40 7.54
N THR A 20 -1.01 2.12 7.96
CA THR A 20 -2.33 1.54 8.20
C THR A 20 -3.12 1.48 6.89
N PRO A 21 -3.86 0.38 6.64
CA PRO A 21 -4.67 0.25 5.42
C PRO A 21 -5.79 1.30 5.35
N THR A 22 -6.19 1.86 6.48
CA THR A 22 -7.21 2.93 6.58
C THR A 22 -6.70 4.31 6.18
N ASP A 23 -5.37 4.53 6.20
CA ASP A 23 -4.76 5.80 5.75
C ASP A 23 -4.42 5.76 4.24
N LEU A 24 -4.53 4.58 3.63
CA LEU A 24 -4.23 4.39 2.22
C LEU A 24 -5.46 4.60 1.33
N PRO A 25 -5.25 5.01 0.07
CA PRO A 25 -6.30 4.96 -0.93
C PRO A 25 -6.74 3.50 -1.18
N PRO A 26 -7.96 3.28 -1.69
CA PRO A 26 -8.41 1.96 -2.13
C PRO A 26 -7.42 1.28 -3.06
N HIS A 27 -7.40 -0.05 -3.08
CA HIS A 27 -6.45 -0.83 -3.88
C HIS A 27 -6.47 -0.51 -5.39
N ARG A 28 -7.60 0.02 -5.88
CA ARG A 28 -7.80 0.39 -7.29
C ARG A 28 -7.37 1.81 -7.62
N ASP A 29 -7.18 2.64 -6.60
CA ASP A 29 -6.83 4.04 -6.76
C ASP A 29 -5.34 4.24 -7.00
N ASN A 30 -4.97 5.43 -7.46
CA ASN A 30 -3.61 5.76 -7.81
C ASN A 30 -2.88 6.28 -6.57
N PHE A 31 -1.86 5.54 -6.13
CA PHE A 31 -0.95 5.96 -5.09
C PHE A 31 0.36 6.45 -5.69
N SER A 32 0.82 7.59 -5.21
CA SER A 32 2.09 8.17 -5.63
C SER A 32 3.15 7.92 -4.58
N CYS A 33 4.25 7.28 -4.96
CA CYS A 33 5.36 7.03 -4.06
C CYS A 33 6.03 8.35 -3.65
N GLN A 34 6.14 8.60 -2.35
CA GLN A 34 6.85 9.79 -1.84
C GLN A 34 8.39 9.73 -2.04
N GLY A 35 8.96 8.56 -2.37
CA GLY A 35 10.39 8.40 -2.59
C GLY A 35 10.83 8.76 -4.01
N CYS A 36 10.16 8.23 -5.02
CA CYS A 36 10.53 8.39 -6.43
C CYS A 36 9.50 9.18 -7.26
N GLY A 37 8.31 9.47 -6.71
CA GLY A 37 7.24 10.16 -7.43
C GLY A 37 6.49 9.28 -8.43
N THR A 38 6.72 7.97 -8.46
CA THR A 38 5.98 7.07 -9.36
C THR A 38 4.51 6.97 -8.95
N THR A 39 3.61 7.09 -9.92
CA THR A 39 2.17 6.91 -9.73
C THR A 39 1.74 5.56 -10.29
N ARG A 40 1.24 4.70 -9.41
CA ARG A 40 0.75 3.34 -9.71
C ARG A 40 -0.44 3.02 -8.82
N ARG A 41 -1.10 1.87 -9.01
CA ARG A 41 -2.20 1.48 -8.13
C ARG A 41 -1.69 1.15 -6.74
N THR A 42 -2.44 1.48 -5.69
CA THR A 42 -2.07 1.11 -4.31
C THR A 42 -1.83 -0.39 -4.16
N ALA A 43 -2.56 -1.22 -4.92
CA ALA A 43 -2.34 -2.67 -4.98
C ALA A 43 -0.93 -3.08 -5.41
N GLU A 44 -0.28 -2.32 -6.31
CA GLU A 44 1.06 -2.62 -6.82
C GLU A 44 2.15 -2.38 -5.78
N PHE A 45 1.84 -1.57 -4.77
CA PHE A 45 2.73 -1.33 -3.65
C PHE A 45 2.61 -2.41 -2.57
N MET A 46 1.59 -3.28 -2.63
CA MET A 46 1.42 -4.33 -1.65
C MET A 46 2.54 -5.37 -1.81
N ARG A 47 3.33 -5.58 -0.75
CA ARG A 47 4.44 -6.53 -0.79
C ARG A 47 3.97 -7.97 -1.02
N THR A 48 2.80 -8.33 -0.47
CA THR A 48 2.23 -9.67 -0.57
C THR A 48 0.73 -9.62 -0.84
N GLU A 49 0.18 -10.73 -1.32
CA GLU A 49 -1.27 -10.91 -1.46
C GLU A 49 -2.02 -10.72 -0.13
N ARG A 50 -1.37 -11.01 1.01
CA ARG A 50 -1.95 -10.84 2.34
C ARG A 50 -2.04 -9.37 2.75
N ASP A 51 -1.06 -8.54 2.38
CA ASP A 51 -1.13 -7.08 2.56
C ASP A 51 -2.28 -6.50 1.73
N LEU A 52 -2.41 -6.94 0.47
CA LEU A 52 -3.51 -6.55 -0.41
C LEU A 52 -4.87 -6.97 0.15
N GLN A 53 -4.97 -8.21 0.65
CA GLN A 53 -6.21 -8.70 1.23
C GLN A 53 -6.57 -7.92 2.50
N THR A 54 -5.57 -7.59 3.32
CA THR A 54 -5.75 -6.72 4.48
C THR A 54 -6.30 -5.38 4.03
N LEU A 55 -5.67 -4.68 3.10
CA LEU A 55 -6.18 -3.41 2.56
C LEU A 55 -7.64 -3.52 2.11
N LYS A 56 -8.00 -4.59 1.40
CA LYS A 56 -9.38 -4.85 0.95
C LYS A 56 -10.39 -5.07 2.06
N GLN A 57 -9.97 -5.43 3.27
CA GLN A 57 -10.88 -5.56 4.41
C GLN A 57 -11.20 -4.22 5.07
N PHE A 58 -10.42 -3.17 4.79
CA PHE A 58 -10.52 -1.85 5.42
C PHE A 58 -10.94 -0.72 4.46
N GLU A 59 -11.19 -1.03 3.18
CA GLU A 59 -11.73 -0.09 2.18
C GLU A 59 -13.26 -0.02 2.13
#